data_AF-A0A6I1JH13-F1
#
_entry.id   AF-A0A6I1JH13-F1
#
_cell.length_a   1.000
_cell.length_b   1.000
_cell.length_c   1.000
_cell.angle_alpha   90.00
_cell.angle_beta   90.00
_cell.angle_gamma   90.00
#
_symmetry.space_group_name_H-M   'P 1'
#
loop_
_entity.id
_entity.type
_entity.pdbx_description
1 polymer ?
#
loop_
_entity_poly.entity_id
_entity_poly.type
_entity_poly.pdbx_seq_one_letter_code
_entity_poly.pdbx_strand_id
1 'polypeptide(L)'
;RLPHYEPYGWHHWPEHPWLAYQFRRGLGETQEGGGTVSEVFQAASRMIPGDLESWHAEWKRIGDRNWQRGLKAEADGHIRTAMNCFLRAADYYRQAEFHLEPTDPRRLPAFEAMEACSTKFIRYPPG
;
A
#
# COMPACT_ATOMS: atom_id res chain seq x y z
N ARG A 1 1.83 25.17 0.63
CA ARG A 1 1.10 25.29 1.91
C ARG A 1 1.49 24.10 2.77
N LEU A 2 1.56 24.25 4.09
CA LEU A 2 1.86 23.12 4.99
C LEU A 2 0.64 22.17 5.10
N PRO A 3 0.84 20.90 5.50
CA PRO A 3 -0.26 19.98 5.75
C PRO A 3 -1.24 20.53 6.81
N HIS A 4 -2.54 20.46 6.56
CA HIS A 4 -3.60 21.04 7.42
C HIS A 4 -4.94 20.29 7.26
N TYR A 5 -5.93 20.63 8.11
CA TYR A 5 -7.29 20.11 8.02
C TYR A 5 -8.22 21.07 7.28
N GLU A 6 -9.13 20.52 6.49
CA GLU A 6 -10.26 21.21 5.82
C GLU A 6 -11.58 20.49 6.18
N PRO A 7 -12.78 21.02 5.83
CA PRO A 7 -14.06 20.37 6.16
C PRO A 7 -14.19 18.90 5.71
N TYR A 8 -13.41 18.48 4.71
CA TYR A 8 -13.36 17.10 4.19
C TYR A 8 -12.20 16.26 4.75
N GLY A 9 -11.49 16.77 5.76
CA GLY A 9 -10.42 16.06 6.48
C GLY A 9 -9.01 16.54 6.17
N TRP A 10 -8.03 15.66 6.41
CA TRP A 10 -6.59 15.96 6.35
C TRP A 10 -6.05 16.15 4.92
N HIS A 11 -5.41 17.28 4.63
CA HIS A 11 -4.80 17.58 3.34
C HIS A 11 -3.28 17.44 3.44
N HIS A 12 -2.76 16.27 3.06
CA HIS A 12 -1.32 15.98 3.16
C HIS A 12 -0.48 16.79 2.17
N TRP A 13 -0.95 16.92 0.91
CA TRP A 13 -0.35 17.75 -0.13
C TRP A 13 -1.41 18.71 -0.69
N PRO A 14 -1.54 19.92 -0.14
CA PRO A 14 -2.63 20.84 -0.50
C PRO A 14 -2.66 21.24 -1.98
N GLU A 15 -1.50 21.31 -2.63
CA GLU A 15 -1.36 21.65 -4.06
C GLU A 15 -1.80 20.49 -4.98
N HIS A 16 -1.92 19.27 -4.44
CA HIS A 16 -2.27 18.06 -5.18
C HIS A 16 -3.47 17.35 -4.52
N PRO A 17 -4.68 17.95 -4.56
CA PRO A 17 -5.83 17.50 -3.79
C PRO A 17 -6.29 16.07 -4.14
N TRP A 18 -6.18 15.66 -5.41
CA TRP A 18 -6.51 14.30 -5.84
C TRP A 18 -5.50 13.27 -5.33
N LEU A 19 -4.21 13.58 -5.37
CA LEU A 19 -3.16 12.71 -4.83
C LEU A 19 -3.31 12.59 -3.30
N ALA A 20 -3.60 13.70 -2.61
CA ALA A 20 -3.89 13.72 -1.19
C ALA A 20 -5.14 12.93 -0.83
N TYR A 21 -6.19 12.95 -1.67
CA TYR A 21 -7.39 12.13 -1.51
C TYR A 21 -7.07 10.63 -1.61
N GLN A 22 -6.30 10.20 -2.62
CA GLN A 22 -5.90 8.79 -2.74
C GLN A 22 -4.99 8.34 -1.61
N PHE A 23 -4.10 9.22 -1.14
CA PHE A 23 -3.30 8.96 0.06
C PHE A 23 -4.20 8.71 1.29
N ARG A 24 -5.22 9.54 1.50
CA ARG A 24 -6.19 9.35 2.60
C ARG A 24 -6.94 8.03 2.50
N ARG A 25 -7.25 7.56 1.29
CA ARG A 25 -7.87 6.23 1.10
C ARG A 25 -6.97 5.11 1.60
N GLY A 26 -5.70 5.14 1.21
CA GLY A 26 -4.68 4.21 1.74
C GLY A 26 -4.53 4.28 3.25
N LEU A 27 -4.65 5.48 3.83
CA LEU A 27 -4.66 5.63 5.29
C LEU A 27 -5.93 5.04 5.93
N GLY A 28 -7.09 5.18 5.29
CA GLY A 28 -8.36 4.60 5.74
C GLY A 28 -8.34 3.07 5.74
N GLU A 29 -7.74 2.45 4.72
CA GLU A 29 -7.60 0.98 4.59
C GLU A 29 -6.80 0.34 5.73
N THR A 30 -6.01 1.13 6.47
CA THR A 30 -5.33 0.66 7.68
C THR A 30 -6.31 0.18 8.77
N GLN A 31 -7.55 0.69 8.79
CA GLN A 31 -8.58 0.26 9.74
C GLN A 31 -9.03 -1.18 9.50
N GLU A 32 -9.01 -1.62 8.24
CA GLU A 32 -9.40 -2.98 7.82
C GLU A 32 -8.18 -3.93 7.74
N GLY A 33 -7.01 -3.49 8.19
CA GLY A 33 -5.77 -4.28 8.17
C GLY A 33 -4.98 -4.23 6.86
N GLY A 34 -5.43 -3.45 5.86
CA GLY A 34 -4.72 -3.22 4.58
C GLY A 34 -3.40 -2.46 4.72
N GLY A 35 -3.09 -1.94 5.90
CA GLY A 35 -1.82 -1.28 6.17
C GLY A 35 -1.62 -0.94 7.63
N THR A 36 -0.51 -0.27 7.96
CA THR A 36 -0.41 0.49 9.21
C THR A 36 -0.17 1.97 8.93
N VAL A 37 -0.67 2.82 9.82
CA VAL A 37 -0.47 4.27 9.79
C VAL A 37 1.00 4.62 9.56
N SER A 38 1.91 4.01 10.34
CA SER A 38 3.35 4.28 10.23
C SER A 38 3.93 3.93 8.86
N GLU A 39 3.46 2.87 8.21
CA GLU A 39 3.96 2.51 6.88
C GLU A 39 3.40 3.44 5.80
N VAL A 40 2.12 3.79 5.87
CA VAL A 40 1.51 4.76 4.95
C VAL A 40 2.22 6.12 5.04
N PHE A 41 2.49 6.62 6.24
CA PHE A 41 3.26 7.86 6.43
C PHE A 41 4.74 7.70 6.02
N GLN A 42 5.33 6.52 6.15
CA GLN A 42 6.70 6.28 5.67
C GLN A 42 6.77 6.35 4.14
N ALA A 43 5.78 5.82 3.40
CA ALA A 43 5.72 6.00 1.96
C ALA A 43 5.60 7.48 1.60
N ALA A 44 4.64 8.18 2.20
CA ALA A 44 4.42 9.60 1.93
C ALA A 44 5.63 10.48 2.26
N SER A 45 6.43 10.14 3.29
CA SER A 45 7.66 10.87 3.63
C SER A 45 8.74 10.85 2.54
N ARG A 46 8.63 9.94 1.57
CA ARG A 46 9.58 9.76 0.47
C ARG A 46 8.99 10.08 -0.90
N MET A 47 7.66 10.19 -1.00
CA MET A 47 6.98 10.61 -2.22
C MET A 47 7.24 12.09 -2.50
N ILE A 48 7.40 12.40 -3.78
CA ILE A 48 7.47 13.76 -4.28
C ILE A 48 6.04 14.15 -4.72
N PRO A 49 5.43 15.18 -4.12
CA PRO A 49 4.06 15.56 -4.46
C PRO A 49 3.94 15.93 -5.94
N GLY A 50 2.97 15.33 -6.63
CA GLY A 50 2.75 15.52 -8.07
C GLY A 50 3.55 14.58 -8.98
N ASP A 51 4.49 13.80 -8.43
CA ASP A 51 5.25 12.79 -9.18
C ASP A 51 4.66 11.39 -8.98
N LEU A 52 3.99 10.87 -10.02
CA LEU A 52 3.35 9.56 -10.01
C LEU A 52 4.36 8.40 -10.01
N GLU A 53 5.60 8.64 -10.44
CA GLU A 53 6.66 7.64 -10.35
C GLU A 53 7.12 7.45 -8.91
N SER A 54 7.28 8.55 -8.15
CA SER A 54 7.56 8.47 -6.72
C SER A 54 6.42 7.77 -5.94
N TRP A 55 5.17 7.97 -6.36
CA TRP A 55 4.01 7.28 -5.79
C TRP A 55 4.11 5.77 -6.00
N HIS A 56 4.30 5.34 -7.26
CA HIS A 56 4.43 3.93 -7.60
C HIS A 56 5.60 3.29 -6.84
N ALA A 57 6.78 3.92 -6.89
CA ALA A 57 8.00 3.39 -6.28
C ALA A 57 7.86 3.21 -4.76
N GLU A 58 7.32 4.20 -4.06
CA GLU A 58 7.26 4.17 -2.60
C GLU A 58 6.19 3.22 -2.07
N TRP A 59 5.04 3.09 -2.73
CA TRP A 59 4.07 2.05 -2.39
C TRP A 59 4.62 0.65 -2.68
N LYS A 60 5.21 0.45 -3.87
CA LYS A 60 5.82 -0.84 -4.24
C LYS A 60 6.90 -1.25 -3.23
N ARG A 61 7.73 -0.31 -2.79
CA ARG A 61 8.79 -0.55 -1.79
C ARG A 61 8.23 -1.11 -0.48
N ILE A 62 7.08 -0.62 -0.02
CA ILE A 62 6.45 -1.12 1.22
C ILE A 62 5.72 -2.44 0.97
N GLY A 63 5.11 -2.62 -0.21
CA GLY A 63 4.56 -3.90 -0.67
C GLY A 63 5.61 -5.01 -0.65
N ASP A 64 6.74 -4.80 -1.33
CA ASP A 64 7.87 -5.73 -1.39
C ASP A 64 8.40 -6.08 0.01
N ARG A 65 8.52 -5.08 0.89
CA ARG A 65 8.96 -5.32 2.27
C ARG A 65 7.97 -6.21 3.03
N ASN A 66 6.67 -5.96 2.93
CA ASN A 66 5.66 -6.76 3.62
C ASN A 66 5.56 -8.16 3.03
N TRP A 67 5.70 -8.32 1.72
CA TRP A 67 5.80 -9.63 1.08
C TRP A 67 6.95 -10.46 1.68
N GLN A 68 8.17 -9.89 1.73
CA GLN A 68 9.33 -10.59 2.28
C GLN A 68 9.18 -10.90 3.78
N ARG A 69 8.59 -9.98 4.56
CA ARG A 69 8.28 -10.23 5.98
C ARG A 69 7.24 -11.34 6.15
N GLY A 70 6.24 -11.39 5.27
CA GLY A 70 5.21 -12.42 5.25
C GLY A 70 5.80 -13.80 4.98
N LEU A 71 6.64 -13.91 3.94
CA LEU A 71 7.34 -15.15 3.61
C LEU A 71 8.22 -15.64 4.77
N LYS A 72 8.96 -14.74 5.42
CA LYS A 72 9.76 -15.09 6.59
C LYS A 72 8.89 -15.58 7.75
N ALA A 73 7.82 -14.86 8.07
CA ALA A 73 6.91 -15.24 9.14
C ALA A 73 6.23 -16.59 8.87
N GLU A 74 5.85 -16.86 7.62
CA GLU A 74 5.29 -18.14 7.18
C GLU A 74 6.29 -19.28 7.38
N ALA A 75 7.54 -19.09 6.95
CA ALA A 75 8.61 -20.07 7.13
C ALA A 75 8.94 -20.36 8.60
N ASP A 76 8.85 -19.33 9.45
CA ASP A 76 9.05 -19.45 10.90
C ASP A 76 7.81 -20.01 11.65
N GLY A 77 6.71 -20.33 10.94
CA GLY A 77 5.47 -20.85 11.54
C GLY A 77 4.57 -19.79 12.19
N HIS A 78 4.89 -18.51 12.08
CA HIS A 78 4.11 -17.39 12.60
C HIS A 78 2.95 -17.00 11.66
N ILE A 79 1.99 -17.91 11.48
CA ILE A 79 0.95 -17.81 10.44
C ILE A 79 0.12 -16.53 10.52
N ARG A 80 -0.35 -16.11 11.71
CA ARG A 80 -1.11 -14.86 11.86
C ARG A 80 -0.31 -13.63 11.44
N THR A 81 0.98 -13.59 11.76
CA THR A 81 1.88 -12.52 11.33
C THR A 81 2.08 -12.54 9.82
N ALA A 82 2.24 -13.73 9.23
CA ALA A 82 2.36 -13.89 7.78
C ALA A 82 1.12 -13.38 7.04
N MET A 83 -0.07 -13.81 7.46
CA MET A 83 -1.36 -13.36 6.90
C MET A 83 -1.49 -11.84 6.94
N ASN A 84 -1.22 -11.21 8.09
CA ASN A 84 -1.27 -9.75 8.22
C ASN A 84 -0.30 -9.07 7.26
N CYS A 85 0.90 -9.61 7.07
CA CYS A 85 1.86 -9.06 6.11
C CYS A 85 1.38 -9.21 4.66
N PHE A 86 0.79 -10.35 4.29
CA PHE A 86 0.28 -10.58 2.95
C PHE A 86 -0.92 -9.68 2.61
N LEU A 87 -1.86 -9.48 3.54
CA LEU A 87 -2.98 -8.56 3.34
C LEU A 87 -2.50 -7.14 3.06
N ARG A 88 -1.53 -6.67 3.85
CA ARG A 88 -0.92 -5.34 3.66
C ARG A 88 -0.16 -5.23 2.35
N ALA A 89 0.60 -6.25 1.99
CA ALA A 89 1.34 -6.27 0.73
C ALA A 89 0.40 -6.18 -0.48
N ALA A 90 -0.74 -6.90 -0.44
CA ALA A 90 -1.76 -6.84 -1.50
C ALA A 90 -2.28 -5.41 -1.69
N ASP A 91 -2.64 -4.72 -0.61
CA ASP A 91 -3.13 -3.34 -0.70
C ASP A 91 -2.04 -2.37 -1.19
N TYR A 92 -0.80 -2.51 -0.74
CA TYR A 92 0.29 -1.65 -1.22
C TYR A 92 0.63 -1.86 -2.70
N TYR A 93 0.51 -3.07 -3.24
CA TYR A 93 0.62 -3.29 -4.68
C TYR A 93 -0.54 -2.64 -5.45
N ARG A 94 -1.77 -2.76 -4.93
CA ARG A 94 -2.95 -2.07 -5.48
C ARG A 94 -2.78 -0.54 -5.47
N GLN A 95 -2.19 0.01 -4.41
CA GLN A 95 -1.88 1.44 -4.32
C GLN A 95 -0.78 1.85 -5.31
N ALA A 96 0.24 1.01 -5.50
CA ALA A 96 1.35 1.27 -6.42
C ALA A 96 0.87 1.35 -7.89
N GLU A 97 -0.10 0.53 -8.29
CA GLU A 97 -0.63 0.56 -9.67
C GLU A 97 -1.66 1.66 -9.94
N PHE A 98 -2.15 2.34 -8.91
CA PHE A 98 -3.33 3.21 -8.99
C PHE A 98 -3.24 4.28 -10.08
N HIS A 99 -2.05 4.87 -10.26
CA HIS A 99 -1.79 5.94 -11.22
C HIS A 99 -1.09 5.49 -12.50
N LEU A 100 -0.91 4.18 -12.70
CA LEU A 100 -0.32 3.65 -13.93
C LEU A 100 -1.32 3.73 -15.09
N GLU A 101 -0.84 4.19 -16.24
CA GLU A 101 -1.62 4.17 -17.48
C GLU A 101 -2.03 2.73 -17.86
N PRO A 102 -3.17 2.51 -18.54
CA PRO A 102 -3.64 1.17 -18.89
C PRO A 102 -2.63 0.31 -19.68
N THR A 103 -1.77 0.96 -20.47
CA THR A 103 -0.72 0.33 -21.28
C THR A 103 0.62 0.19 -20.57
N ASP A 104 0.73 0.64 -19.33
CA ASP A 104 1.98 0.58 -18.58
C ASP A 104 2.38 -0.89 -18.31
N PRO A 105 3.60 -1.31 -18.69
CA PRO A 105 4.04 -2.70 -18.56
C PRO A 105 4.13 -3.18 -17.11
N ARG A 106 4.11 -2.27 -16.12
CA ARG A 106 4.16 -2.59 -14.69
C ARG A 106 2.81 -3.02 -14.12
N ARG A 107 1.70 -2.81 -14.83
CA ARG A 107 0.36 -3.19 -14.35
C ARG A 107 0.22 -4.69 -14.15
N LEU A 108 0.61 -5.50 -15.13
CA LEU A 108 0.49 -6.95 -15.02
C LEU A 108 1.35 -7.51 -13.87
N PRO A 109 2.64 -7.16 -13.73
CA PRO A 109 3.44 -7.57 -12.57
C PRO A 109 2.88 -7.12 -11.22
N ALA A 110 2.31 -5.92 -11.13
CA ALA A 110 1.68 -5.43 -9.89
C ALA A 110 0.43 -6.25 -9.54
N PHE A 111 -0.40 -6.55 -10.54
CA PHE A 111 -1.56 -7.41 -10.38
C PHE A 111 -1.19 -8.83 -9.95
N GLU A 112 -0.19 -9.45 -10.59
CA GLU A 112 0.32 -10.78 -10.22
C GLU A 112 0.86 -10.80 -8.79
N ALA A 113 1.58 -9.75 -8.37
CA ALA A 113 2.06 -9.62 -6.99
C ALA A 113 0.90 -9.49 -5.98
N MET A 114 -0.12 -8.69 -6.31
CA MET A 114 -1.34 -8.57 -5.49
C MET A 114 -2.09 -9.90 -5.40
N GLU A 115 -2.24 -10.63 -6.51
CA GLU A 115 -2.89 -11.94 -6.56
C GLU A 115 -2.13 -12.98 -5.73
N ALA A 116 -0.79 -13.00 -5.82
CA ALA A 116 0.05 -13.88 -5.00
C ALA A 116 -0.11 -13.59 -3.50
N CYS A 117 -0.15 -12.31 -3.11
CA CYS A 117 -0.41 -11.90 -1.73
C CYS A 117 -1.80 -12.35 -1.26
N SER A 118 -2.83 -12.12 -2.08
CA SER A 118 -4.22 -12.49 -1.77
C SER A 118 -4.37 -13.99 -1.60
N THR A 119 -3.78 -14.78 -2.51
CA THR A 119 -3.76 -16.25 -2.46
C THR A 119 -3.10 -16.77 -1.18
N LYS A 120 -1.98 -16.16 -0.77
CA LYS A 120 -1.29 -16.50 0.48
C LYS A 120 -2.11 -16.14 1.71
N PHE A 121 -2.80 -14.99 1.70
CA PHE A 121 -3.67 -14.56 2.79
C PHE A 121 -4.84 -15.53 3.01
N ILE A 122 -5.57 -15.90 1.94
CA ILE A 122 -6.76 -16.76 2.06
C ILE A 122 -6.46 -18.24 2.29
N ARG A 123 -5.21 -18.67 2.07
CA ARG A 123 -4.77 -20.06 2.32
C ARG A 123 -5.00 -20.50 3.75
N TYR A 124 -4.98 -19.56 4.69
CA TYR A 124 -5.14 -19.82 6.12
C TYR A 124 -6.48 -19.24 6.57
N PRO A 125 -7.57 -20.03 6.59
CA PRO A 125 -8.85 -19.53 7.06
C PRO A 125 -8.75 -19.06 8.52
N PRO A 126 -9.51 -18.02 8.92
CA PRO A 126 -9.59 -17.64 10.32
C PRO A 126 -10.11 -18.83 11.12
N GLY A 127 -9.29 -19.32 12.04
CA GLY A 127 -9.67 -20.33 13.03
C GLY A 127 -10.55 -19.76 14.13
#